data_AF-A0A7J4UZQ6-F1
#
_entry.id   AF-A0A7J4UZQ6-F1
#
_cell.length_a   1.000
_cell.length_b   1.000
_cell.length_c   1.000
_cell.angle_alpha   90.00
_cell.angle_beta   90.00
_cell.angle_gamma   90.00
#
_symmetry.space_group_name_H-M   'P 1'
#
loop_
_entity.id
_entity.type
_entity.pdbx_description
1 polymer ?
#
loop_
_entity_poly.entity_id
_entity_poly.type
_entity_poly.pdbx_seq_one_letter_code
_entity_poly.pdbx_strand_id
1 'polypeptide(L)' 'YDHHARGVNKALTELQHDYHEVVGATMHIHLTKHTCLEVISFEGEAERVRSLATMLQSQKGVLSLKVVTAPSL' A
#
# COMPACT_ATOMS: atom_id res chain seq x y z
N TYR A 1 2.19 -6.30 -6.16
CA TYR A 1 1.66 -5.78 -7.42
C TYR A 1 2.61 -6.15 -8.57
N ASP A 2 2.13 -6.11 -9.81
CA ASP A 2 2.98 -6.26 -11.02
C ASP A 2 3.65 -4.92 -11.32
N HIS A 3 4.97 -4.82 -11.17
CA HIS A 3 5.70 -3.55 -11.33
C HIS A 3 5.83 -3.09 -12.79
N HIS A 4 5.51 -3.94 -13.77
CA HIS A 4 5.39 -3.55 -15.18
C HIS A 4 4.04 -2.92 -15.52
N ALA A 5 3.04 -3.01 -14.62
CA ALA A 5 1.75 -2.37 -14.84
C ALA A 5 1.94 -0.85 -14.97
N ARG A 6 1.48 -0.29 -16.09
CA ARG A 6 1.73 1.11 -16.45
C ARG A 6 1.27 2.05 -15.34
N GLY A 7 2.22 2.76 -14.74
CA GLY A 7 1.97 3.81 -13.73
C GLY A 7 1.75 3.31 -12.30
N VAL A 8 1.78 2.00 -12.04
CA VAL A 8 1.43 1.46 -10.71
C VAL A 8 2.35 1.98 -9.61
N ASN A 9 3.67 2.00 -9.82
CA ASN A 9 4.63 2.46 -8.81
C ASN A 9 4.31 3.90 -8.40
N LYS A 10 4.13 4.77 -9.40
CA LYS A 10 3.82 6.19 -9.18
C LYS A 10 2.49 6.34 -8.44
N ALA A 11 1.44 5.62 -8.86
CA ALA A 11 0.12 5.70 -8.24
C ALA A 11 0.13 5.21 -6.78
N LEU A 12 0.86 4.13 -6.47
CA LEU A 12 1.00 3.64 -5.10
C LEU A 12 1.77 4.64 -4.22
N THR A 13 2.87 5.20 -4.71
CA THR A 13 3.63 6.23 -3.98
C THR A 13 2.81 7.50 -3.75
N GLU A 14 2.08 7.99 -4.76
CA GLU A 14 1.20 9.16 -4.62
C GLU A 14 0.10 8.92 -3.59
N LEU A 15 -0.56 7.77 -3.62
CA LEU A 15 -1.55 7.41 -2.60
C LEU A 15 -0.93 7.31 -1.20
N GLN A 16 0.28 6.75 -1.06
CA GLN A 16 0.95 6.70 0.23
C GLN A 16 1.28 8.11 0.74
N HIS A 17 1.64 9.04 -0.15
CA HIS A 17 1.89 10.45 0.20
C HIS A 17 0.60 11.19 0.58
N ASP A 18 -0.51 10.94 -0.11
CA ASP A 18 -1.82 11.54 0.20
C ASP A 18 -2.36 11.12 1.57
N TYR A 19 -1.87 9.99 2.10
CA TYR A 19 -2.20 9.43 3.41
C TYR A 19 -0.99 9.43 4.38
N HIS A 20 -0.03 10.35 4.19
CA HIS A 20 1.17 10.46 5.03
C HIS A 20 0.87 10.63 6.53
N GLU A 21 -0.34 11.07 6.89
CA GLU A 21 -0.76 11.22 8.28
C GLU A 21 -0.95 9.87 8.99
N VAL A 22 -1.21 8.80 8.25
CA VAL A 22 -1.35 7.44 8.80
C VAL A 22 -0.25 6.49 8.33
N VAL A 23 0.47 6.77 7.25
CA VAL A 23 1.55 5.92 6.74
C VAL A 23 2.85 6.21 7.49
N GLY A 24 3.40 5.21 8.19
CA GLY A 24 4.65 5.33 8.93
C GLY A 24 5.88 5.00 8.09
N ALA A 25 5.86 3.85 7.41
CA ALA A 25 6.95 3.39 6.56
C ALA A 25 6.46 2.38 5.52
N THR A 26 7.18 2.31 4.40
CA THR A 26 6.95 1.32 3.35
C THR A 26 8.22 0.52 3.10
N MET A 27 8.11 -0.81 3.13
CA MET A 27 9.14 -1.73 2.71
C MET A 27 8.74 -2.36 1.37
N HIS A 28 9.60 -2.23 0.37
CA HIS A 28 9.40 -2.79 -0.96
C HIS A 28 10.32 -4.00 -1.18
N ILE A 29 9.74 -5.11 -1.61
CA ILE A 29 10.45 -6.38 -1.84
C ILE A 29 10.20 -6.85 -3.27
N HIS A 30 11.24 -7.06 -4.06
CA HIS A 30 11.12 -7.74 -5.36
C HIS A 30 10.89 -9.24 -5.11
N LEU A 31 9.64 -9.69 -5.22
CA LEU A 31 9.23 -11.07 -4.92
C LEU A 31 9.55 -12.01 -6.08
N THR A 32 9.36 -11.53 -7.31
CA THR A 32 9.76 -12.23 -8.54
C THR A 32 10.28 -11.22 -9.55
N LYS A 33 10.66 -11.69 -10.75
CA LYS A 33 11.01 -10.81 -11.87
C LYS A 33 9.89 -9.83 -12.24
N HIS A 34 8.63 -10.18 -12.00
CA HIS A 34 7.47 -9.39 -12.44
C HIS A 34 6.64 -8.81 -11.29
N THR A 35 6.85 -9.28 -10.06
CA THR A 35 6.01 -8.88 -8.92
C THR A 35 6.82 -8.32 -7.76
N CYS A 36 6.25 -7.30 -7.13
CA CYS A 36 6.75 -6.72 -5.88
C CYS A 36 5.73 -6.96 -4.76
N LEU A 37 6.24 -7.13 -3.55
CA LEU A 37 5.48 -7.06 -2.30
C LEU A 37 5.80 -5.74 -1.62
N GLU A 38 4.78 -4.96 -1.30
CA GLU A 38 4.92 -3.81 -0.40
C GLU A 38 4.31 -4.14 0.95
N VAL A 39 5.04 -3.81 2.01
CA VAL A 39 4.57 -3.85 3.40
C VAL A 39 4.54 -2.40 3.89
N ILE A 40 3.35 -1.90 4.20
CA ILE A 40 3.11 -0.53 4.62
C ILE A 40 2.73 -0.57 6.10
N SER A 41 3.54 0.02 6.97
CA SER A 41 3.15 0.26 8.36
C SER A 41 2.27 1.50 8.44
N PHE A 42 1.27 1.44 9.31
CA PHE A 42 0.35 2.54 9.54
C PHE A 42 -0.01 2.68 11.01
N GLU A 43 -0.37 3.89 11.41
CA GLU A 43 -0.90 4.21 12.74
C GLU A 43 -1.94 5.32 12.60
N GLY A 44 -3.11 5.16 13.23
CA GLY A 44 -4.16 6.17 13.22
C GLY A 44 -5.57 5.61 13.04
N GLU A 45 -6.48 6.48 12.62
CA GLU A 45 -7.90 6.18 12.54
C GLU A 45 -8.22 5.02 11.59
N ALA A 46 -9.00 4.05 12.07
CA ALA A 46 -9.36 2.85 11.31
C ALA A 46 -10.11 3.16 10.02
N GLU A 47 -10.86 4.27 9.96
CA GLU A 47 -11.50 4.74 8.73
C GLU A 47 -10.47 5.20 7.70
N ARG A 48 -9.42 5.93 8.11
CA ARG A 48 -8.39 6.39 7.19
C ARG A 48 -7.57 5.25 6.61
N VAL A 49 -7.17 4.30 7.45
CA VAL A 49 -6.46 3.09 7.01
C VAL A 49 -7.32 2.28 6.03
N ARG A 50 -8.62 2.13 6.30
CA ARG A 50 -9.55 1.44 5.37
C ARG A 50 -9.65 2.16 4.04
N SER A 51 -9.74 3.49 4.05
CA SER A 51 -9.81 4.30 2.84
C SER A 51 -8.53 4.16 2.00
N LEU A 52 -7.35 4.24 2.62
CA LEU A 52 -6.06 3.97 1.96
C LEU A 52 -6.04 2.56 1.36
N ALA A 53 -6.41 1.53 2.11
CA ALA A 53 -6.43 0.14 1.65
C ALA A 53 -7.36 -0.05 0.44
N THR A 54 -8.55 0.56 0.44
CA THR A 54 -9.47 0.55 -0.70
C THR A 54 -8.86 1.24 -1.93
N MET A 55 -8.20 2.38 -1.76
CA MET A 55 -7.57 3.11 -2.85
C MET A 55 -6.35 2.39 -3.43
N LEU A 56 -5.53 1.76 -2.59
CA LEU A 56 -4.42 0.93 -3.02
C LEU A 56 -4.93 -0.29 -3.79
N GLN A 57 -5.91 -1.02 -3.26
CA GLN A 57 -6.47 -2.22 -3.89
C GLN A 57 -7.13 -1.93 -5.26
N SER A 58 -7.64 -0.72 -5.48
CA SER A 58 -8.26 -0.32 -6.75
C SER A 58 -7.25 0.03 -7.85
N GLN A 59 -5.95 0.17 -7.52
CA GLN A 59 -4.93 0.48 -8.51
C GLN A 59 -4.70 -0.69 -9.47
N LYS A 60 -4.73 -0.39 -10.78
CA LYS A 60 -4.43 -1.38 -11.82
C LYS A 60 -3.01 -1.92 -11.64
N GLY A 61 -2.89 -3.24 -11.51
CA GLY A 61 -1.61 -3.92 -11.25
C GLY A 61 -1.45 -4.39 -9.80
N VAL A 62 -2.31 -3.94 -8.88
CA VAL A 62 -2.37 -4.52 -7.52
C VAL A 62 -3.07 -5.87 -7.59
N LEU A 63 -2.33 -6.92 -7.19
CA LEU A 63 -2.75 -8.31 -7.32
C LEU A 63 -3.56 -8.78 -6.11
N SER A 64 -3.16 -8.36 -4.91
CA SER A 64 -3.80 -8.69 -3.64
C SER A 64 -3.35 -7.70 -2.57
N LEU A 65 -4.25 -7.39 -1.63
CA LEU A 65 -3.99 -6.60 -0.45
C LEU A 65 -4.65 -7.27 0.75
N LYS A 66 -3.95 -7.28 1.89
CA LYS A 66 -4.49 -7.71 3.17
C LYS A 66 -4.11 -6.70 4.24
N VAL A 67 -5.08 -6.29 5.04
CA VAL A 67 -4.87 -5.46 6.22
C VAL A 67 -4.76 -6.36 7.44
N VAL A 68 -3.73 -6.14 8.25
CA VAL A 68 -3.56 -6.78 9.56
C VAL A 68 -3.43 -5.65 10.57
N THR A 69 -4.32 -5.62 11.55
CA THR A 69 -4.32 -4.60 12.61
C THR A 69 -3.79 -5.20 13.90
N ALA A 70 -3.09 -4.39 14.67
CA ALA A 70 -2.70 -4.67 16.04
C ALA A 70 -3.15 -3.49 16.93
N PRO A 71 -3.45 -3.72 18.21
CA PRO A 71 -3.71 -2.63 19.15
C PRO A 71 -2.48 -1.73 19.27
N SER A 72 -2.70 -0.42 19.36
CA SER A 72 -1.67 0.51 19.82
C SER A 72 -1.26 0.15 21.26
N LEU A 73 0.02 0.32 21.57
CA LEU A 73 0.57 0.09 22.91
C LEU A 73 0.17 1.18 23.90
#